data_AF-A0A941TTR4-F1
#
_entry.id   AF-A0A941TTR4-F1
#
_cell.length_a   1.000
_cell.length_b   1.000
_cell.length_c   1.000
_cell.angle_alpha   90.00
_cell.angle_beta   90.00
_cell.angle_gamma   90.00
#
_symmetry.space_group_name_H-M   'P 1'
#
loop_
_entity.id
_entity.type
_entity.pdbx_description
1 polymer ?
#
loop_
_entity_poly.entity_id
_entity_poly.type
_entity_poly.pdbx_seq_one_letter_code
_entity_poly.pdbx_strand_id
1 'polypeptide(L)'
;MAEVEIHTGHGHEIDDFGRAVGVTVGIIGIVLALATISAHRAHSAAIITRTEANDEWAFYQAKKGREHLNDVAAQLAEGLNNDPARVQAMIAKFRTDRDRYAHESEEIMDKAKARDAECVHQEHRALRLDMSEGFLELGLVLSSLYFLSKRRFFPVLGSIAGVAGALLFLWGFLT
;
A
#
# COMPACT_ATOMS: atom_id res chain seq x y z
N MET A 1 60.12 -47.98 -11.56
CA MET A 1 59.19 -47.22 -10.70
C MET A 1 58.39 -46.34 -11.64
N ALA A 2 57.10 -46.62 -11.81
CA ALA A 2 56.22 -45.80 -12.64
C ALA A 2 55.85 -44.56 -11.83
N GLU A 3 56.27 -43.40 -12.32
CA GLU A 3 55.89 -42.10 -11.78
C GLU A 3 54.43 -41.86 -12.14
N VAL A 4 53.56 -41.81 -11.13
CA VAL A 4 52.16 -41.45 -11.30
C VAL A 4 52.11 -39.94 -11.43
N GLU A 5 52.02 -39.44 -12.66
CA GLU A 5 51.64 -38.06 -12.93
C GLU A 5 50.21 -37.84 -12.45
N ILE A 6 50.07 -37.21 -11.27
CA ILE A 6 48.79 -36.71 -10.82
C ILE A 6 48.48 -35.48 -11.66
N HIS A 7 47.66 -35.67 -12.69
CA HIS A 7 46.97 -34.56 -13.34
C HIS A 7 46.04 -33.88 -12.32
N THR A 8 46.56 -32.90 -11.58
CA THR A 8 45.75 -31.91 -10.86
C THR A 8 45.13 -30.94 -11.87
N GLY A 9 44.29 -31.47 -12.76
CA GLY A 9 43.44 -30.71 -13.67
C GLY A 9 42.26 -30.09 -12.92
N HIS A 10 42.51 -29.27 -11.92
CA HIS A 10 41.55 -28.26 -11.46
C HIS A 10 42.01 -26.91 -12.00
N GLY A 11 41.99 -26.79 -13.33
CA GLY A 11 41.94 -25.49 -13.97
C GLY A 11 40.60 -24.87 -13.61
N HIS A 12 40.58 -24.04 -12.56
CA HIS A 12 39.51 -23.09 -12.34
C HIS A 12 39.60 -22.11 -13.52
N GLU A 13 39.05 -22.48 -14.69
CA GLU A 13 38.80 -21.52 -15.75
C GLU A 13 37.95 -20.43 -15.10
N ILE A 14 38.55 -19.25 -14.95
CA ILE A 14 37.88 -18.08 -14.39
C ILE A 14 36.76 -17.77 -15.38
N ASP A 15 35.52 -18.15 -15.01
CA ASP A 15 34.33 -17.83 -15.77
C ASP A 15 34.09 -16.32 -15.65
N ASP A 16 34.77 -15.54 -16.51
CA ASP A 16 34.67 -14.09 -16.58
C ASP A 16 33.21 -13.63 -16.71
N PHE A 17 32.40 -14.42 -17.43
CA PHE A 17 30.96 -14.18 -17.56
C PHE A 17 30.23 -14.42 -16.24
N GLY A 18 30.55 -15.50 -15.52
CA GLY A 18 30.02 -15.74 -14.17
C GLY A 18 30.38 -14.65 -13.18
N ARG A 19 31.57 -14.06 -13.27
CA ARG A 19 31.97 -12.90 -12.46
C ARG A 19 31.12 -11.67 -12.81
N ALA A 20 30.88 -11.42 -14.10
CA ALA A 20 30.01 -10.33 -14.55
C ALA A 20 28.56 -10.52 -14.06
N VAL A 21 28.01 -11.75 -14.15
CA VAL A 21 26.67 -12.07 -13.62
C VAL A 21 26.61 -11.86 -12.11
N GLY A 22 27.64 -12.25 -11.36
CA GLY A 22 27.72 -12.01 -9.92
C GLY A 22 27.67 -10.54 -9.54
N VAL A 23 28.36 -9.68 -10.30
CA VAL A 23 28.29 -8.22 -10.13
C VAL A 23 26.88 -7.70 -10.41
N THR A 24 26.24 -8.13 -11.50
CA THR A 24 24.87 -7.75 -11.83
C THR A 24 23.88 -8.16 -10.74
N VAL A 25 24.00 -9.38 -10.20
CA VAL A 25 23.18 -9.86 -9.07
C VAL A 25 23.38 -8.96 -7.85
N GLY A 26 24.61 -8.58 -7.54
CA GLY A 26 24.91 -7.65 -6.44
C GLY A 26 24.26 -6.28 -6.62
N ILE A 27 24.31 -5.73 -7.85
CA ILE A 27 23.68 -4.44 -8.18
C ILE A 27 22.15 -4.55 -8.05
N ILE A 28 21.53 -5.58 -8.64
CA ILE A 28 20.09 -5.82 -8.52
C ILE A 28 19.70 -5.95 -7.05
N GLY A 29 20.48 -6.68 -6.24
CA GLY A 29 20.24 -6.84 -4.81
C GLY A 29 20.25 -5.53 -4.02
N ILE A 30 21.17 -4.60 -4.34
CA ILE A 30 21.20 -3.27 -3.70
C ILE A 30 19.95 -2.46 -4.08
N VAL A 31 19.57 -2.46 -5.36
CA VAL A 31 18.36 -1.74 -5.82
C VAL A 31 17.10 -2.38 -5.23
N LEU A 32 17.03 -3.71 -5.16
CA LEU A 32 15.95 -4.45 -4.52
C LEU A 32 15.80 -4.04 -3.05
N ALA A 33 16.88 -4.01 -2.28
CA ALA A 33 16.83 -3.60 -0.88
C ALA A 33 16.26 -2.17 -0.71
N LEU A 34 16.63 -1.23 -1.59
CA LEU A 34 16.08 0.13 -1.59
C LEU A 34 14.60 0.15 -1.99
N ALA A 35 14.21 -0.66 -2.97
CA ALA A 35 12.83 -0.82 -3.41
C ALA A 35 11.95 -1.38 -2.29
N THR A 36 12.36 -2.48 -1.66
CA THR A 36 11.64 -3.11 -0.53
C THR A 36 11.42 -2.14 0.63
N ILE A 37 12.46 -1.40 1.04
CA ILE A 37 12.31 -0.41 2.12
C ILE A 37 11.31 0.69 1.73
N SER A 38 11.36 1.15 0.49
CA SER A 38 10.48 2.21 -0.03
C SER A 38 9.04 1.73 -0.17
N ALA A 39 8.84 0.52 -0.72
CA ALA A 39 7.55 -0.15 -0.86
C ALA A 39 6.88 -0.32 0.52
N HIS A 40 7.62 -0.88 1.49
CA HIS A 40 7.09 -1.07 2.84
C HIS A 40 6.71 0.24 3.53
N ARG A 41 7.48 1.32 3.31
CA ARG A 41 7.13 2.65 3.82
C ARG A 41 5.89 3.22 3.14
N ALA A 42 5.76 3.08 1.82
CA ALA A 42 4.60 3.55 1.07
C ALA A 42 3.33 2.78 1.48
N HIS A 43 3.43 1.46 1.63
CA HIS A 43 2.35 0.61 2.12
C HIS A 43 1.91 0.99 3.54
N SER A 44 2.87 1.25 4.44
CA SER A 44 2.58 1.72 5.81
C SER A 44 1.84 3.07 5.79
N ALA A 45 2.27 4.00 4.94
CA ALA A 45 1.62 5.29 4.79
C ALA A 45 0.20 5.14 4.23
N ALA A 46 -0.01 4.30 3.22
CA ALA A 46 -1.32 4.00 2.65
C ALA A 46 -2.28 3.41 3.69
N ILE A 47 -1.81 2.49 4.56
CA ILE A 47 -2.61 1.96 5.67
C ILE A 47 -3.03 3.06 6.64
N ILE A 48 -2.10 3.94 7.02
CA ILE A 48 -2.39 5.04 7.95
C ILE A 48 -3.45 5.97 7.34
N THR A 49 -3.29 6.40 6.08
CA THR A 49 -4.27 7.27 5.41
C THR A 49 -5.62 6.58 5.22
N ARG A 50 -5.64 5.28 4.92
CA ARG A 50 -6.87 4.48 4.83
C ARG A 50 -7.58 4.41 6.18
N THR A 51 -6.81 4.25 7.26
CA THR A 51 -7.33 4.21 8.63
C THR A 51 -7.93 5.56 9.02
N GLU A 52 -7.23 6.67 8.76
CA GLU A 52 -7.75 8.02 9.02
C GLU A 52 -9.04 8.30 8.22
N ALA A 53 -9.10 7.88 6.94
CA ALA A 53 -10.31 8.01 6.13
C ALA A 53 -11.48 7.18 6.71
N ASN A 54 -11.20 5.97 7.19
CA ASN A 54 -12.19 5.11 7.84
C ASN A 54 -12.70 5.74 9.15
N ASP A 55 -11.82 6.32 9.95
CA ASP A 55 -12.19 7.01 11.19
C ASP A 55 -13.15 8.18 10.93
N GLU A 56 -12.90 8.98 9.88
CA GLU A 56 -13.79 10.07 9.47
C GLU A 56 -15.17 9.54 9.00
N TRP A 57 -15.18 8.46 8.23
CA TRP A 57 -16.44 7.79 7.85
C TRP A 57 -17.18 7.25 9.06
N ALA A 58 -16.49 6.63 10.02
CA ALA A 58 -17.10 6.15 11.25
C ALA A 58 -17.67 7.31 12.08
N PHE A 59 -16.97 8.45 12.14
CA PHE A 59 -17.46 9.64 12.83
C PHE A 59 -18.69 10.25 12.14
N TYR A 60 -18.70 10.30 10.82
CA TYR A 60 -19.88 10.67 10.02
C TYR A 60 -21.07 9.78 10.35
N GLN A 61 -20.88 8.45 10.33
CA GLN A 61 -21.96 7.51 10.61
C GLN A 61 -22.48 7.64 12.05
N ALA A 62 -21.60 7.90 13.01
CA ALA A 62 -22.01 8.16 14.39
C ALA A 62 -22.86 9.44 14.51
N LYS A 63 -22.51 10.51 13.78
CA LYS A 63 -23.29 11.76 13.75
C LYS A 63 -24.64 11.58 13.05
N LYS A 64 -24.67 10.88 11.91
CA LYS A 64 -25.90 10.49 11.24
C LYS A 64 -26.80 9.64 12.12
N GLY A 65 -26.22 8.72 12.90
CA GLY A 65 -26.95 7.96 13.92
C GLY A 65 -27.61 8.86 14.96
N ARG A 66 -26.90 9.87 15.47
CA ARG A 66 -27.47 10.84 16.44
C ARG A 66 -28.55 11.73 15.84
N GLU A 67 -28.37 12.17 14.59
CA GLU A 67 -29.41 12.88 13.83
C GLU A 67 -30.68 12.01 13.74
N HIS A 68 -30.55 10.77 13.29
CA HIS A 68 -31.67 9.85 13.16
C HIS A 68 -32.34 9.54 14.51
N LEU A 69 -31.56 9.34 15.56
CA LEU A 69 -32.10 9.12 16.92
C LEU A 69 -32.91 10.32 17.41
N ASN A 70 -32.46 11.55 17.15
CA ASN A 70 -33.22 12.75 17.51
C ASN A 70 -34.50 12.89 16.69
N ASP A 71 -34.47 12.52 15.40
CA ASP A 71 -35.66 12.52 14.56
C ASP A 71 -36.70 11.51 15.06
N VAL A 72 -36.27 10.28 15.38
CA VAL A 72 -37.13 9.25 16.00
C VAL A 72 -37.65 9.72 17.37
N ALA A 73 -36.82 10.36 18.20
CA ALA A 73 -37.24 10.88 19.50
C ALA A 73 -38.29 11.99 19.37
N ALA A 74 -38.16 12.87 18.36
CA ALA A 74 -39.16 13.89 18.05
C ALA A 74 -40.49 13.26 17.62
N GLN A 75 -40.46 12.27 16.71
CA GLN A 75 -41.66 11.55 16.27
C GLN A 75 -42.34 10.79 17.41
N LEU A 76 -41.57 10.15 18.30
CA LEU A 76 -42.12 9.46 19.46
C LEU A 76 -42.75 10.44 20.46
N ALA A 77 -42.16 11.62 20.64
CA ALA A 77 -42.70 12.66 21.51
C ALA A 77 -44.05 13.21 21.02
N GLU A 78 -44.27 13.27 19.70
CA GLU A 78 -45.57 13.65 19.11
C GLU A 78 -46.72 12.69 19.50
N GLY A 79 -46.40 11.42 19.79
CA GLY A 79 -47.37 10.43 20.25
C GLY A 79 -47.69 10.46 21.75
N LEU A 80 -47.02 11.32 22.55
CA LEU A 80 -47.23 11.41 23.99
C LEU A 80 -48.45 12.28 24.32
N ASN A 81 -49.43 11.71 25.04
CA ASN A 81 -50.65 12.41 25.49
C ASN A 81 -50.48 13.23 26.80
N ASN A 82 -49.24 13.62 27.14
CA ASN A 82 -48.96 14.42 28.34
C ASN A 82 -48.86 15.93 28.00
N ASP A 83 -48.86 16.78 29.04
CA ASP A 83 -48.74 18.25 29.00
C ASP A 83 -48.26 18.83 27.64
N PRO A 84 -49.18 19.38 26.81
CA PRO A 84 -48.90 19.79 25.44
C PRO A 84 -47.77 20.81 25.30
N ALA A 85 -47.63 21.73 26.26
CA ALA A 85 -46.59 22.76 26.23
C ALA A 85 -45.20 22.15 26.43
N ARG A 86 -45.09 21.17 27.35
CA ARG A 86 -43.85 20.45 27.63
C ARG A 86 -43.44 19.53 26.48
N VAL A 87 -44.41 18.88 25.84
CA VAL A 87 -44.18 18.02 24.66
C VAL A 87 -43.67 18.84 23.48
N GLN A 88 -44.29 19.99 23.17
CA GLN A 88 -43.81 20.86 22.08
C GLN A 88 -42.40 21.39 22.31
N ALA A 89 -42.07 21.81 23.53
CA ALA A 89 -40.71 22.26 23.85
C ALA A 89 -39.66 21.14 23.64
N MET A 90 -40.03 19.90 23.97
CA MET A 90 -39.17 18.73 23.77
C MET A 90 -38.95 18.41 22.29
N ILE A 91 -40.03 18.43 21.49
CA ILE A 91 -39.96 18.23 20.03
C ILE A 91 -39.08 19.30 19.38
N ALA A 92 -39.27 20.58 19.75
CA ALA A 92 -38.47 21.67 19.21
C ALA A 92 -36.97 21.51 19.51
N LYS A 93 -36.64 21.04 20.72
CA LYS A 93 -35.26 20.73 21.10
C LYS A 93 -34.69 19.60 20.24
N PHE A 94 -35.39 18.47 20.11
CA PHE A 94 -34.92 17.35 19.30
C PHE A 94 -34.73 17.72 17.82
N ARG A 95 -35.65 18.50 17.24
CA ARG A 95 -35.51 19.00 15.87
C ARG A 95 -34.31 19.93 15.71
N THR A 96 -34.08 20.83 16.68
CA THR A 96 -32.89 21.70 16.68
C THR A 96 -31.59 20.90 16.77
N ASP A 97 -31.52 19.91 17.67
CA ASP A 97 -30.35 19.04 17.80
C ASP A 97 -30.15 18.15 16.55
N ARG A 98 -31.22 17.70 15.91
CA ARG A 98 -31.19 16.98 14.62
C ARG A 98 -30.56 17.86 13.54
N ASP A 99 -31.07 19.08 13.36
CA ASP A 99 -30.58 19.99 12.31
C ASP A 99 -29.11 20.37 12.53
N ARG A 100 -28.68 20.55 13.80
CA ARG A 100 -27.27 20.73 14.13
C ARG A 100 -26.43 19.52 13.71
N TYR A 101 -26.84 18.30 14.05
CA TYR A 101 -26.09 17.10 13.67
C TYR A 101 -26.11 16.84 12.17
N ALA A 102 -27.17 17.21 11.46
CA ALA A 102 -27.23 17.13 10.00
C ALA A 102 -26.15 18.01 9.37
N HIS A 103 -26.06 19.28 9.77
CA HIS A 103 -25.03 20.20 9.29
C HIS A 103 -23.61 19.73 9.64
N GLU A 104 -23.36 19.35 10.90
CA GLU A 104 -22.05 18.80 11.29
C GLU A 104 -21.68 17.55 10.49
N SER A 105 -22.65 16.69 10.16
CA SER A 105 -22.41 15.47 9.38
C SER A 105 -21.99 15.76 7.95
N GLU A 106 -22.53 16.81 7.32
CA GLU A 106 -22.12 17.20 5.96
C GLU A 106 -20.65 17.64 5.91
N GLU A 107 -20.20 18.45 6.87
CA GLU A 107 -18.79 18.85 6.96
C GLU A 107 -17.85 17.66 7.16
N ILE A 108 -18.26 16.67 7.97
CA ILE A 108 -17.46 15.46 8.20
C ILE A 108 -17.45 14.58 6.94
N MET A 109 -18.56 14.46 6.23
CA MET A 109 -18.63 13.73 4.97
C MET A 109 -17.65 14.31 3.94
N ASP A 110 -17.57 15.63 3.82
CA ASP A 110 -16.66 16.26 2.87
C ASP A 110 -15.20 16.04 3.26
N LYS A 111 -14.87 16.06 4.56
CA LYS A 111 -13.54 15.66 5.06
C LYS A 111 -13.24 14.21 4.75
N ALA A 112 -14.18 13.29 4.99
CA ALA A 112 -14.03 11.87 4.72
C ALA A 112 -13.76 11.61 3.24
N LYS A 113 -14.50 12.27 2.34
CA LYS A 113 -14.28 12.20 0.88
C LYS A 113 -12.91 12.74 0.46
N ALA A 114 -12.48 13.86 1.03
CA ALA A 114 -11.17 14.42 0.75
C ALA A 114 -10.03 13.48 1.18
N ARG A 115 -10.18 12.82 2.35
CA ARG A 115 -9.23 11.81 2.84
C ARG A 115 -9.22 10.55 2.00
N ASP A 116 -10.38 10.10 1.52
CA ASP A 116 -10.47 8.93 0.65
C ASP A 116 -9.79 9.19 -0.72
N ALA A 117 -9.93 10.40 -1.26
CA ALA A 117 -9.22 10.80 -2.48
C ALA A 117 -7.69 10.80 -2.31
N GLU A 118 -7.19 11.30 -1.17
CA GLU A 118 -5.75 11.26 -0.85
C GLU A 118 -5.27 9.80 -0.68
N CYS A 119 -6.08 8.93 -0.07
CA CYS A 119 -5.76 7.52 0.10
C CYS A 119 -5.54 6.82 -1.25
N VAL A 120 -6.39 7.08 -2.25
CA VAL A 120 -6.26 6.48 -3.60
C VAL A 120 -4.92 6.87 -4.25
N HIS A 121 -4.48 8.12 -4.06
CA HIS A 121 -3.19 8.57 -4.58
C HIS A 121 -2.02 7.80 -3.94
N GLN A 122 -2.02 7.62 -2.62
CA GLN A 122 -0.98 6.87 -1.91
C GLN A 122 -0.99 5.38 -2.26
N GLU A 123 -2.16 4.78 -2.47
CA GLU A 123 -2.31 3.38 -2.88
C GLU A 123 -1.69 3.12 -4.26
N HIS A 124 -1.94 4.01 -5.23
CA HIS A 124 -1.33 3.90 -6.55
C HIS A 124 0.19 3.97 -6.52
N ARG A 125 0.74 4.81 -5.65
CA ARG A 125 2.20 4.92 -5.46
C ARG A 125 2.77 3.66 -4.82
N ALA A 126 2.11 3.13 -3.78
CA ALA A 126 2.51 1.88 -3.15
C ALA A 126 2.53 0.71 -4.15
N LEU A 127 1.47 0.58 -4.96
CA LEU A 127 1.35 -0.49 -5.96
C LEU A 127 2.48 -0.46 -7.01
N ARG A 128 2.96 0.72 -7.43
CA ARG A 128 4.09 0.84 -8.36
C ARG A 128 5.40 0.36 -7.73
N LEU A 129 5.61 0.65 -6.44
CA LEU A 129 6.79 0.22 -5.70
C LEU A 129 6.76 -1.30 -5.47
N ASP A 130 5.60 -1.87 -5.17
CA ASP A 130 5.44 -3.33 -5.04
C ASP A 130 5.74 -4.05 -6.36
N MET A 131 5.28 -3.51 -7.50
CA MET A 131 5.65 -4.03 -8.81
C MET A 131 7.17 -3.96 -9.04
N SER A 132 7.80 -2.85 -8.66
CA SER A 132 9.25 -2.69 -8.81
C SER A 132 10.04 -3.74 -8.01
N GLU A 133 9.62 -4.01 -6.78
CA GLU A 133 10.17 -5.06 -5.92
C GLU A 133 10.04 -6.43 -6.57
N GLY A 134 8.85 -6.81 -7.03
CA GLY A 134 8.62 -8.11 -7.68
C GLY A 134 9.46 -8.32 -8.95
N PHE A 135 9.64 -7.29 -9.78
CA PHE A 135 10.50 -7.39 -10.97
C PHE A 135 11.99 -7.51 -10.62
N LEU A 136 12.44 -6.83 -9.57
CA LEU A 136 13.82 -6.92 -9.09
C LEU A 136 14.11 -8.28 -8.46
N GLU A 137 13.19 -8.85 -7.68
CA GLU A 137 13.28 -10.22 -7.15
C GLU A 137 13.34 -11.24 -8.29
N LEU A 138 12.46 -11.12 -9.28
CA LEU A 138 12.50 -11.97 -10.46
C LEU A 138 13.84 -11.85 -11.21
N GLY A 139 14.35 -10.64 -11.36
CA GLY A 139 15.66 -10.35 -11.93
C GLY A 139 16.80 -11.04 -11.17
N LEU A 140 16.76 -10.99 -9.84
CA LEU A 140 17.72 -11.62 -8.94
C LEU A 140 17.68 -13.15 -9.04
N VAL A 141 16.49 -13.74 -9.00
CA VAL A 141 16.29 -15.19 -9.09
C VAL A 141 16.73 -15.71 -10.46
N LEU A 142 16.30 -15.07 -11.55
CA LEU A 142 16.71 -15.47 -12.91
C LEU A 142 18.21 -15.30 -13.11
N SER A 143 18.81 -14.22 -12.62
CA SER A 143 20.27 -14.03 -12.75
C SER A 143 21.07 -15.05 -11.94
N SER A 144 20.59 -15.44 -10.75
CA SER A 144 21.26 -16.45 -9.92
C SER A 144 21.15 -17.88 -10.49
N LEU A 145 20.10 -18.19 -11.26
CA LEU A 145 19.96 -19.49 -11.96
C LEU A 145 21.09 -19.76 -12.95
N TYR A 146 21.83 -18.74 -13.39
CA TYR A 146 23.05 -18.92 -14.18
C TYR A 146 24.05 -19.86 -13.49
N PHE A 147 24.24 -19.71 -12.17
CA PHE A 147 25.23 -20.49 -11.43
C PHE A 147 24.90 -21.98 -11.37
N LEU A 148 23.60 -22.32 -11.44
CA LEU A 148 23.13 -23.70 -11.47
C LEU A 148 23.08 -24.28 -12.89
N SER A 149 22.50 -23.54 -13.84
CA SER A 149 22.25 -24.06 -15.18
C SER A 149 23.39 -23.80 -16.17
N LYS A 150 24.31 -22.87 -15.88
CA LYS A 150 25.36 -22.38 -16.79
C LYS A 150 24.84 -21.92 -18.17
N ARG A 151 23.54 -21.62 -18.28
CA ARG A 151 22.90 -21.11 -19.51
C ARG A 151 22.82 -19.59 -19.49
N ARG A 152 23.39 -18.93 -20.50
CA ARG A 152 23.39 -17.46 -20.64
C ARG A 152 22.02 -16.83 -20.84
N PHE A 153 21.01 -17.62 -21.18
CA PHE A 153 19.62 -17.17 -21.33
C PHE A 153 19.04 -16.58 -20.03
N PHE A 154 19.29 -17.22 -18.89
CA PHE A 154 18.77 -16.82 -17.59
C PHE A 154 19.21 -15.42 -17.13
N PRO A 155 20.52 -15.07 -17.14
CA PRO A 155 20.95 -13.73 -16.75
C PRO A 155 20.54 -12.64 -17.73
N VAL A 156 20.29 -12.96 -19.01
CA VAL A 156 19.72 -12.00 -19.97
C VAL A 156 18.29 -11.62 -19.59
N LEU A 157 17.43 -12.62 -19.34
CA LEU A 157 16.07 -12.35 -18.85
C LEU A 157 16.08 -11.67 -17.49
N GLY A 158 16.96 -12.10 -16.58
CA GLY A 158 17.11 -11.50 -15.27
C GLY A 158 17.54 -10.03 -15.34
N SER A 159 18.43 -9.68 -16.28
CA SER A 159 18.84 -8.29 -16.51
C SER A 159 17.70 -7.45 -17.07
N ILE A 160 16.88 -7.98 -17.99
CA ILE A 160 15.70 -7.29 -18.53
C ILE A 160 14.70 -7.02 -17.40
N ALA A 161 14.40 -8.02 -16.58
CA ALA A 161 13.51 -7.87 -15.43
C ALA A 161 14.08 -6.86 -14.41
N GLY A 162 15.38 -6.93 -14.11
CA GLY A 162 16.05 -6.02 -13.19
C GLY A 162 16.03 -4.56 -13.68
N VAL A 163 16.24 -4.31 -14.98
CA VAL A 163 16.13 -2.98 -15.57
C VAL A 163 14.67 -2.48 -15.53
N ALA A 164 13.71 -3.32 -15.88
CA ALA A 164 12.29 -2.96 -15.78
C ALA A 164 11.90 -2.60 -14.35
N GLY A 165 12.33 -3.41 -13.37
CA GLY A 165 12.12 -3.14 -11.95
C GLY A 165 12.78 -1.84 -11.48
N ALA A 166 14.02 -1.57 -11.89
CA ALA A 166 14.71 -0.31 -11.57
C ALA A 166 14.01 0.92 -12.16
N LEU A 167 13.48 0.83 -13.39
CA LEU A 167 12.71 1.90 -14.01
C LEU A 167 11.38 2.14 -13.27
N LEU A 168 10.67 1.06 -12.91
CA LEU A 168 9.45 1.16 -12.10
C LEU A 168 9.72 1.75 -10.72
N PHE A 169 10.85 1.39 -10.11
CA PHE A 169 11.28 1.95 -8.83
C PHE A 169 11.52 3.46 -8.93
N LEU A 170 12.29 3.91 -9.93
CA LEU A 170 12.54 5.33 -10.15
C LEU A 170 11.23 6.10 -10.44
N TRP A 171 10.33 5.50 -11.21
CA TRP A 171 9.04 6.10 -11.52
C TRP A 171 8.16 6.22 -10.27
N GLY A 172 7.99 5.13 -9.51
CA GLY A 172 7.20 5.10 -8.28
C GLY A 172 7.83 5.90 -7.12
N PHE A 173 9.15 6.14 -7.15
CA PHE A 173 9.81 7.01 -6.19
C PHE A 173 9.58 8.49 -6.48
N LEU A 174 9.48 8.88 -7.76
CA LEU A 174 9.35 10.27 -8.19
C LEU A 174 7.89 10.76 -8.27
N THR A 175 6.93 9.85 -8.40
CA THR A 175 5.48 10.14 -8.39
C THR A 175 4.86 9.86 -7.04
#